data_AF-A0A2T4WHE9-F1
#
_entry.id   AF-A0A2T4WHE9-F1
#
_cell.length_a   1.000
_cell.length_b   1.000
_cell.length_c   1.000
_cell.angle_alpha   90.00
_cell.angle_beta   90.00
_cell.angle_gamma   90.00
#
_symmetry.space_group_name_H-M   'P 1'
#
loop_
_entity.id
_entity.type
_entity.pdbx_description
1 polymer ?
#
loop_
_entity_poly.entity_id
_entity_poly.type
_entity_poly.pdbx_seq_one_letter_code
_entity_poly.pdbx_strand_id
1 'polypeptide(L)'
;QELAYVLKPEETEAPQFLKDAFKKGNQVQDFLTNNFVAGKSGNEILLKALSEAKAAGLRPSIYTHPLGSYGHSSGPTIGMWDAQGGVPGAGDYPLYPNTVYAIELNTTVTIPEWKRDIRIMFEEAGFFGEDGFRYVNGRETELLLIPRVKKHQGN
;
A
#
# COMPACT_ATOMS: atom_id res chain seq x y z
N GLN A 1 8.05 3.26 2.05
CA GLN A 1 8.70 2.22 1.24
C GLN A 1 8.26 2.29 -0.22
N GLU A 2 9.21 2.25 -1.16
CA GLU A 2 9.00 2.21 -2.62
C GLU A 2 9.76 1.02 -3.24
N LEU A 3 9.38 0.59 -4.46
CA LEU A 3 9.93 -0.58 -5.13
C LEU A 3 10.74 -0.20 -6.37
N ALA A 4 12.01 -0.61 -6.37
CA ALA A 4 12.86 -0.48 -7.55
C ALA A 4 13.05 -1.82 -8.29
N TYR A 5 13.21 -1.73 -9.61
CA TYR A 5 13.66 -2.81 -10.47
C TYR A 5 15.08 -2.53 -10.99
N VAL A 6 15.98 -3.49 -10.80
CA VAL A 6 17.33 -3.43 -11.35
C VAL A 6 17.31 -4.02 -12.75
N LEU A 7 17.60 -3.16 -13.73
CA LEU A 7 17.66 -3.51 -15.14
C LEU A 7 18.80 -4.51 -15.38
N LYS A 8 18.54 -5.50 -16.23
CA LYS A 8 19.59 -6.31 -16.83
C LYS A 8 20.42 -5.48 -17.82
N PRO A 9 21.61 -5.94 -18.22
CA PRO A 9 22.34 -5.34 -19.33
C PRO A 9 21.42 -5.15 -20.55
N GLU A 10 21.50 -3.98 -21.17
CA GLU A 10 20.69 -3.55 -22.33
C GLU A 10 19.17 -3.44 -22.11
N GLU A 11 18.66 -3.73 -20.92
CA GLU A 11 17.25 -3.55 -20.59
C GLU A 11 16.96 -2.07 -20.32
N THR A 12 15.86 -1.55 -20.88
CA THR A 12 15.47 -0.13 -20.73
C THR A 12 14.14 0.04 -20.00
N GLU A 13 13.49 -1.05 -19.61
CA GLU A 13 12.24 -1.04 -18.88
C GLU A 13 12.06 -2.28 -18.01
N ALA A 14 11.28 -2.17 -16.93
CA ALA A 14 10.89 -3.34 -16.17
C ALA A 14 10.00 -4.28 -17.00
N PRO A 15 10.12 -5.61 -16.83
CA PRO A 15 9.23 -6.58 -17.47
C PRO A 15 7.76 -6.32 -17.20
N GLN A 16 6.91 -6.53 -18.22
CA GLN A 16 5.47 -6.25 -18.13
C GLN A 16 4.79 -6.98 -16.97
N PHE A 17 5.14 -8.24 -16.71
CA PHE A 17 4.57 -9.01 -15.60
C PHE A 17 4.85 -8.39 -14.21
N LEU A 18 5.98 -7.68 -14.04
CA LEU A 18 6.29 -6.95 -12.81
C LEU A 18 5.52 -5.64 -12.73
N LYS A 19 5.36 -4.92 -13.85
CA LYS A 19 4.51 -3.73 -13.92
C LYS A 19 3.05 -4.07 -13.58
N ASP A 20 2.55 -5.21 -14.06
CA ASP A 20 1.19 -5.68 -13.77
C ASP A 20 1.04 -6.13 -12.31
N ALA A 21 2.05 -6.79 -11.74
CA ALA A 21 2.09 -7.11 -10.31
C ALA A 21 2.09 -5.83 -9.46
N PHE A 22 2.91 -4.84 -9.82
CA PHE A 22 2.98 -3.54 -9.15
C PHE A 22 1.60 -2.87 -9.05
N LYS A 23 0.87 -2.82 -10.17
CA LYS A 23 -0.49 -2.24 -10.22
C LYS A 23 -1.46 -2.92 -9.26
N LYS A 24 -1.33 -4.22 -9.02
CA LYS A 24 -2.15 -4.94 -8.01
C LYS A 24 -1.91 -4.41 -6.61
N GLY A 25 -0.68 -4.02 -6.27
CA GLY A 25 -0.41 -3.37 -4.98
C GLY A 25 -1.06 -1.98 -4.88
N ASN A 26 -1.05 -1.19 -5.97
CA ASN A 26 -1.78 0.09 -5.98
C ASN A 26 -3.29 -0.11 -5.86
N GLN A 27 -3.86 -1.19 -6.42
CA GLN A 27 -5.26 -1.52 -6.20
C GLN A 27 -5.57 -1.79 -4.72
N VAL A 28 -4.68 -2.47 -3.98
CA VAL A 28 -4.87 -2.64 -2.51
C VAL A 28 -4.78 -1.31 -1.78
N GLN A 29 -3.89 -0.40 -2.19
CA GLN A 29 -3.87 0.98 -1.70
C GLN A 29 -5.21 1.69 -1.95
N ASP A 30 -5.82 1.54 -3.13
CA ASP A 30 -7.13 2.10 -3.43
C ASP A 30 -8.22 1.50 -2.53
N PHE A 31 -8.27 0.17 -2.39
CA PHE A 31 -9.25 -0.49 -1.51
C PHE A 31 -9.12 -0.04 -0.05
N LEU A 32 -7.90 0.11 0.46
CA LEU A 32 -7.69 0.62 1.81
C LEU A 32 -8.13 2.08 1.94
N THR A 33 -7.59 2.96 1.09
CA THR A 33 -7.76 4.41 1.26
C THR A 33 -9.17 4.89 0.93
N ASN A 34 -9.89 4.23 0.01
CA ASN A 34 -11.31 4.49 -0.23
C ASN A 34 -12.21 4.13 0.97
N ASN A 35 -11.71 3.32 1.90
CA ASN A 35 -12.43 2.95 3.12
C ASN A 35 -12.12 3.86 4.32
N PHE A 36 -11.27 4.88 4.16
CA PHE A 36 -11.08 5.90 5.20
C PHE A 36 -12.34 6.75 5.32
N VAL A 37 -13.14 6.46 6.35
CA VAL A 37 -14.42 7.11 6.62
C VAL A 37 -14.47 7.51 8.09
N ALA A 38 -14.78 8.78 8.34
CA ALA A 38 -14.87 9.31 9.70
C ALA A 38 -15.88 8.52 10.54
N GLY A 39 -15.52 8.26 11.80
CA GLY A 39 -16.33 7.54 12.77
C GLY A 39 -16.26 6.01 12.68
N LYS A 40 -15.73 5.42 11.60
CA LYS A 40 -15.47 3.97 11.55
C LYS A 40 -14.24 3.61 12.36
N SER A 41 -14.29 2.46 13.03
CA SER A 41 -13.13 1.88 13.69
C SER A 41 -12.09 1.39 12.69
N GLY A 42 -10.84 1.29 13.12
CA GLY A 42 -9.78 0.70 12.30
C GLY A 42 -10.08 -0.73 11.85
N ASN A 43 -10.76 -1.52 12.69
CA ASN A 43 -11.20 -2.87 12.40
C ASN A 43 -12.28 -2.92 11.31
N GLU A 44 -13.25 -2.01 11.33
CA GLU A 44 -14.25 -1.91 10.25
C GLU A 44 -13.61 -1.53 8.91
N ILE A 45 -12.67 -0.58 8.92
CA ILE A 45 -11.94 -0.16 7.73
C ILE A 45 -11.12 -1.34 7.17
N LEU A 46 -10.36 -2.03 8.03
CA LEU A 46 -9.55 -3.18 7.67
C LEU A 46 -10.40 -4.28 7.02
N LEU A 47 -11.45 -4.73 7.70
CA LEU A 47 -12.26 -5.86 7.25
C LEU A 47 -12.96 -5.56 5.92
N LYS A 48 -13.44 -4.32 5.74
CA LYS A 48 -14.06 -3.90 4.48
C LYS A 48 -13.04 -3.85 3.33
N ALA A 49 -11.88 -3.22 3.54
CA ALA A 49 -10.83 -3.15 2.53
C ALA A 49 -10.31 -4.54 2.12
N LEU A 50 -10.09 -5.44 3.09
CA LEU A 50 -9.67 -6.82 2.83
C LEU A 50 -10.73 -7.60 2.06
N SER A 51 -12.02 -7.43 2.41
CA SER A 51 -13.12 -8.10 1.72
C SER A 51 -13.21 -7.68 0.26
N GLU A 52 -13.15 -6.37 -0.02
CA GLU A 52 -13.23 -5.84 -1.39
C GLU A 52 -12.02 -6.25 -2.24
N ALA A 53 -10.80 -6.14 -1.69
CA ALA A 53 -9.59 -6.55 -2.38
C ALA A 53 -9.57 -8.06 -2.69
N LYS A 54 -10.02 -8.91 -1.75
CA LYS A 54 -10.15 -10.36 -2.00
C LYS A 54 -11.21 -10.67 -3.04
N ALA A 55 -12.34 -9.95 -3.04
CA ALA A 55 -13.38 -10.10 -4.06
C ALA A 55 -12.88 -9.71 -5.46
N ALA A 56 -11.93 -8.77 -5.56
CA ALA A 56 -11.23 -8.43 -6.79
C ALA A 56 -10.12 -9.44 -7.19
N GLY A 57 -9.97 -10.56 -6.47
CA GLY A 57 -8.99 -11.61 -6.76
C GLY A 57 -7.58 -11.31 -6.25
N LEU A 58 -7.41 -10.32 -5.37
CA LEU A 58 -6.12 -10.00 -4.75
C LEU A 58 -5.87 -10.83 -3.49
N ARG A 59 -4.61 -10.89 -3.06
CA ARG A 59 -4.20 -11.52 -1.78
C ARG A 59 -3.60 -10.44 -0.88
N PRO A 60 -4.42 -9.55 -0.27
CA PRO A 60 -3.95 -8.39 0.47
C PRO A 60 -3.46 -8.76 1.88
N SER A 61 -2.53 -7.96 2.38
CA SER A 61 -2.15 -7.87 3.79
C SER A 61 -1.93 -6.40 4.13
N ILE A 62 -2.71 -5.87 5.08
CA ILE A 62 -2.76 -4.44 5.40
C ILE A 62 -2.21 -4.21 6.81
N TYR A 63 -1.33 -3.22 6.95
CA TYR A 63 -0.86 -2.72 8.24
C TYR A 63 -0.81 -1.20 8.20
N THR A 64 -1.64 -0.51 8.96
CA THR A 64 -1.63 0.95 8.94
C THR A 64 -1.71 1.49 10.36
N HIS A 65 -0.91 2.51 10.63
CA HIS A 65 -0.82 3.12 11.95
C HIS A 65 -0.78 4.65 11.86
N PRO A 66 -1.22 5.35 12.91
CA PRO A 66 -1.14 6.81 12.94
C PRO A 66 0.31 7.30 12.96
N LEU A 67 0.55 8.43 12.30
CA LEU A 67 1.78 9.20 12.33
C LEU A 67 1.57 10.49 13.13
N GLY A 68 2.67 11.06 13.62
CA GLY A 68 2.65 12.29 14.42
C GLY A 68 4.02 12.56 15.03
N SER A 69 4.04 13.13 16.24
CA SER A 69 5.29 13.36 16.98
C SER A 69 6.01 12.08 17.38
N TYR A 70 5.33 10.93 17.34
CA TYR A 70 5.88 9.59 17.56
C TYR A 70 5.75 8.76 16.28
N GLY A 71 6.70 7.85 16.04
CA GLY A 71 6.67 6.95 14.86
C GLY A 71 5.40 6.12 14.77
N HIS A 72 4.84 5.68 15.91
CA HIS A 72 3.49 5.13 16.02
C HIS A 72 2.70 6.02 16.98
N SER A 73 1.84 6.88 16.43
CA SER A 73 1.07 7.89 17.19
C SER A 73 -0.34 7.39 17.56
N SER A 74 -1.13 8.23 18.21
CA SER A 74 -2.49 7.89 18.67
C SER A 74 -3.53 7.94 17.55
N GLY A 75 -4.42 6.96 17.53
CA GLY A 75 -5.46 6.75 16.52
C GLY A 75 -5.68 5.25 16.26
N PRO A 76 -6.64 4.87 15.40
CA PRO A 76 -6.85 3.46 15.04
C PRO A 76 -5.62 2.82 14.41
N THR A 77 -5.28 1.63 14.87
CA THR A 77 -4.53 0.67 14.07
C THR A 77 -5.47 0.02 13.05
N ILE A 78 -5.05 -0.07 11.78
CA ILE A 78 -5.80 -0.74 10.71
C ILE A 78 -4.97 -1.94 10.26
N GLY A 79 -5.22 -3.09 10.88
CA GLY A 79 -4.49 -4.34 10.63
C GLY A 79 -3.07 -4.36 11.20
N MET A 80 -2.43 -5.53 11.15
CA MET A 80 -0.99 -5.76 11.43
C MET A 80 -0.47 -6.86 10.51
N TRP A 81 0.84 -6.97 10.32
CA TRP A 81 1.44 -8.03 9.48
C TRP A 81 0.98 -9.45 9.85
N ASP A 82 0.63 -9.69 11.11
CA ASP A 82 0.13 -10.95 11.67
C ASP A 82 -1.36 -10.93 12.08
N ALA A 83 -2.04 -9.79 12.00
CA ALA A 83 -3.44 -9.63 12.42
C ALA A 83 -4.32 -9.03 11.31
N GLN A 84 -4.81 -9.89 10.42
CA GLN A 84 -5.71 -9.52 9.30
C GLN A 84 -7.20 -9.72 9.62
N GLY A 85 -7.54 -10.23 10.81
CA GLY A 85 -8.91 -10.38 11.29
C GLY A 85 -9.41 -9.21 12.14
N GLY A 86 -8.57 -8.21 12.37
CA GLY A 86 -8.78 -7.12 13.32
C GLY A 86 -7.72 -7.12 14.42
N VAL A 87 -7.60 -5.98 15.09
CA VAL A 87 -6.68 -5.71 16.20
C VAL A 87 -7.52 -5.26 17.40
N PRO A 88 -7.86 -6.17 18.34
CA PRO A 88 -8.66 -5.81 19.51
C PRO A 88 -8.04 -4.67 20.31
N GLY A 89 -8.85 -3.72 20.77
CA GLY A 89 -8.41 -2.50 21.43
C GLY A 89 -7.89 -1.46 20.44
N ALA A 90 -6.69 -1.66 19.91
CA ALA A 90 -6.01 -0.65 19.09
C ALA A 90 -6.74 -0.35 17.77
N GLY A 91 -7.42 -1.33 17.19
CA GLY A 91 -8.24 -1.18 16.00
C GLY A 91 -9.69 -0.81 16.27
N ASP A 92 -10.15 -0.77 17.52
CA ASP A 92 -11.54 -0.44 17.86
C ASP A 92 -11.77 1.08 17.97
N TYR A 93 -10.70 1.87 18.05
CA TYR A 93 -10.80 3.32 18.12
C TYR A 93 -11.30 3.89 16.78
N PRO A 94 -12.21 4.89 16.78
CA PRO A 94 -12.72 5.47 15.55
C PRO A 94 -11.70 6.38 14.85
N LEU A 95 -11.73 6.39 13.52
CA LEU A 95 -11.01 7.32 12.66
C LEU A 95 -11.65 8.72 12.73
N TYR A 96 -10.84 9.75 12.96
CA TYR A 96 -11.25 11.15 12.91
C TYR A 96 -10.51 11.92 11.82
N PRO A 97 -11.13 12.95 11.22
CA PRO A 97 -10.45 13.87 10.32
C PRO A 97 -9.24 14.56 10.97
N ASN A 98 -8.41 15.15 10.12
CA ASN A 98 -7.16 15.85 10.46
C ASN A 98 -6.11 14.94 11.11
N THR A 99 -6.03 13.71 10.62
CA THR A 99 -5.07 12.69 11.09
C THR A 99 -4.17 12.22 9.94
N VAL A 100 -2.94 11.81 10.28
CA VAL A 100 -1.93 11.31 9.33
C VAL A 100 -1.63 9.85 9.65
N TYR A 101 -1.40 9.03 8.62
CA TYR A 101 -1.16 7.59 8.74
C TYR A 101 -0.01 7.13 7.84
N ALA A 102 0.68 6.09 8.29
CA ALA A 102 1.54 5.29 7.43
C ALA A 102 0.66 4.25 6.72
N ILE A 103 0.54 4.37 5.40
CA ILE A 103 -0.26 3.49 4.55
C ILE A 103 0.61 2.33 4.10
N GLU A 104 0.88 1.42 5.03
CA GLU A 104 1.72 0.25 4.81
C GLU A 104 0.86 -0.98 4.44
N LEU A 105 1.18 -1.63 3.34
CA LEU A 105 0.44 -2.81 2.90
C LEU A 105 1.21 -3.58 1.86
N ASN A 106 0.72 -4.78 1.58
CA ASN A 106 1.20 -5.56 0.49
C ASN A 106 0.10 -6.41 -0.15
N THR A 107 0.41 -6.91 -1.34
CA THR A 107 -0.31 -8.04 -1.91
C THR A 107 0.64 -9.11 -2.42
N THR A 108 0.30 -10.36 -2.16
CA THR A 108 1.04 -11.50 -2.68
C THR A 108 0.63 -11.78 -4.12
N VAL A 109 1.58 -11.77 -5.04
CA VAL A 109 1.37 -12.03 -6.47
C VAL A 109 2.24 -13.20 -6.90
N THR A 110 1.64 -14.20 -7.55
CA THR A 110 2.37 -15.28 -8.19
C THR A 110 2.99 -14.76 -9.48
N ILE A 111 4.30 -14.95 -9.64
CA ILE A 111 5.05 -14.60 -10.84
C ILE A 111 5.46 -15.89 -11.55
N PRO A 112 4.72 -16.34 -12.57
CA PRO A 112 5.01 -17.58 -13.29
C PRO A 112 6.43 -17.64 -13.86
N GLU A 113 6.94 -16.53 -14.36
CA GLU A 113 8.29 -16.36 -14.92
C GLU A 113 9.37 -16.67 -13.88
N TRP A 114 9.06 -16.47 -12.60
CA TRP A 114 9.97 -16.74 -11.48
C TRP A 114 9.59 -17.99 -10.70
N LYS A 115 8.48 -18.65 -11.05
CA LYS A 115 7.92 -19.83 -10.36
C LYS A 115 7.81 -19.63 -8.84
N ARG A 116 7.47 -18.41 -8.41
CA ARG A 116 7.36 -18.05 -7.00
C ARG A 116 6.32 -16.97 -6.76
N ASP A 117 5.85 -16.91 -5.53
CA ASP A 117 5.13 -15.78 -5.00
C ASP A 117 6.10 -14.66 -4.58
N ILE A 118 5.71 -13.42 -4.85
CA ILE A 118 6.37 -12.23 -4.32
C ILE A 118 5.34 -11.35 -3.62
N ARG A 119 5.80 -10.48 -2.73
CA ARG A 119 4.98 -9.41 -2.16
C ARG A 119 5.29 -8.11 -2.88
N ILE A 120 4.25 -7.46 -3.38
CA ILE A 120 4.30 -6.06 -3.81
C ILE A 120 3.93 -5.24 -2.60
N MET A 121 4.90 -4.52 -2.05
CA MET A 121 4.81 -3.88 -0.74
C MET A 121 5.00 -2.37 -0.90
N PHE A 122 4.12 -1.59 -0.28
CA PHE A 122 4.15 -0.13 -0.30
C PHE A 122 4.03 0.44 1.11
N GLU A 123 4.57 1.62 1.31
CA GLU A 123 4.31 2.44 2.49
C GLU A 123 4.46 3.90 2.11
N GLU A 124 3.39 4.67 2.31
CA GLU A 124 3.35 6.11 2.02
C GLU A 124 2.63 6.85 3.14
N ALA A 125 2.97 8.12 3.36
CA ALA A 125 2.22 8.95 4.28
C ALA A 125 0.87 9.37 3.65
N GLY A 126 -0.22 9.09 4.35
CA GLY A 126 -1.58 9.49 4.02
C GLY A 126 -2.13 10.51 5.01
N PHE A 127 -2.89 11.49 4.53
CA PHE A 127 -3.63 12.45 5.34
C PHE A 127 -5.13 12.24 5.12
N PHE A 128 -5.87 12.10 6.21
CA PHE A 128 -7.32 12.07 6.21
C PHE A 128 -7.85 13.38 6.78
N GLY A 129 -8.45 14.22 5.94
CA GLY A 129 -9.06 15.50 6.31
C GLY A 129 -10.57 15.49 6.16
N GLU A 130 -11.19 16.66 6.35
CA GLU A 130 -12.65 16.83 6.16
C GLU A 130 -13.11 16.50 4.74
N ASP A 131 -12.26 16.76 3.73
CA ASP A 131 -12.52 16.47 2.31
C ASP A 131 -12.17 15.01 1.92
N GLY A 132 -11.77 14.18 2.89
CA GLY A 132 -11.40 12.78 2.68
C GLY A 132 -9.90 12.52 2.67
N PHE A 133 -9.52 11.39 2.08
CA PHE A 133 -8.14 10.90 2.07
C PHE A 133 -7.33 11.48 0.90
N ARG A 134 -6.06 11.82 1.16
CA ARG A 134 -5.04 12.06 0.15
C ARG A 134 -3.67 11.57 0.61
N TYR A 135 -2.79 11.23 -0.32
CA TYR A 135 -1.39 11.04 0.00
C TYR A 135 -0.70 12.38 0.29
N VAL A 136 0.24 12.41 1.22
CA VAL A 136 0.96 13.63 1.60
C VAL A 136 1.91 14.07 0.49
N ASN A 137 2.69 13.12 -0.06
CA ASN A 137 3.67 13.36 -1.12
C ASN A 137 3.34 12.62 -2.43
N GLY A 138 2.08 12.19 -2.59
CA GLY A 138 1.71 11.23 -3.63
C GLY A 138 2.07 9.80 -3.22
N ARG A 139 2.00 8.89 -4.20
CA ARG A 139 2.36 7.47 -4.04
C ARG A 139 3.16 7.01 -5.24
N GLU A 140 3.97 5.97 -5.07
CA GLU A 140 4.60 5.29 -6.20
C GLU A 140 3.55 4.68 -7.15
N THR A 141 3.58 5.08 -8.43
CA THR A 141 2.69 4.56 -9.49
C THR A 141 3.42 3.75 -10.57
N GLU A 142 4.75 3.77 -10.55
CA GLU A 142 5.61 3.06 -11.49
C GLU A 142 6.88 2.59 -10.76
N LEU A 143 7.40 1.42 -11.14
CA LEU A 143 8.67 0.92 -10.62
C LEU A 143 9.82 1.90 -10.91
N LEU A 144 10.57 2.26 -9.88
CA LEU A 144 11.85 2.96 -10.06
C LEU A 144 12.84 2.06 -10.80
N LEU A 145 13.46 2.54 -11.88
CA LEU A 145 14.47 1.78 -12.62
C LEU A 145 15.88 2.09 -12.10
N ILE A 146 16.68 1.04 -11.93
CA ILE A 146 18.10 1.11 -11.56
C ILE A 146 18.95 0.42 -12.64
N PRO A 147 19.85 1.13 -13.34
CA PRO A 147 20.03 2.58 -13.29
C PRO A 147 18.82 3.33 -13.87
N ARG A 148 18.70 4.63 -13.55
CA ARG A 148 17.73 5.49 -14.24
C ARG A 148 18.09 5.58 -15.73
N VAL A 149 17.13 5.28 -16.60
CA VAL A 149 17.33 5.33 -18.05
C VAL A 149 17.46 6.78 -18.51
N LYS A 150 18.63 7.13 -19.02
CA LYS A 150 18.92 8.47 -19.55
C LYS A 150 18.43 8.54 -21.00
N LYS A 151 17.23 9.07 -21.22
CA LYS A 151 16.63 9.20 -22.56
C LYS A 151 17.48 9.96 -23.61
N HIS A 152 18.50 10.70 -23.18
CA HIS A 152 19.40 11.47 -24.04
C HIS A 152 20.71 10.75 -24.39
N GLN A 153 21.01 9.59 -23.79
CA GLN A 153 22.19 8.78 -24.09
C GLN A 153 21.72 7.47 -24.73
N GLY A 154 22.31 7.10 -25.87
CA GLY A 154 22.04 5.84 -26.56
C GLY A 154 23.34 5.07 -26.76
N ASN A 155 23.26 3.74 -26.68
CA ASN A 155 24.22 2.76 -27.18
C ASN A 155 23.47 1.78 -28.08
#